data_AF-A0A953Q0N3-F1
#
_entry.id   AF-A0A953Q0N3-F1
#
_cell.length_a   1.000
_cell.length_b   1.000
_cell.length_c   1.000
_cell.angle_alpha   90.00
_cell.angle_beta   90.00
_cell.angle_gamma   90.00
#
_symmetry.space_group_name_H-M   'P 1'
#
loop_
_entity.id
_entity.type
_entity.pdbx_description
1 polymer ?
#
loop_
_entity_poly.entity_id
_entity_poly.type
_entity_poly.pdbx_seq_one_letter_code
_entity_poly.pdbx_strand_id
1 'polypeptide(L)'
;MTNSLTVTEPALLQSPTQGAPLGVGVGTPPAFASQSDVAATDRRIGALEHELSATPSRLPTAQTTSQNPELLANLKTSLQNLEIQRTDLLEKFQPDYRPVKEVEKQIAQVQTMIAAAERNPLRQQTTDQNSTYQMLQGELAKAKAERASLHAKASATAPVVSTYSREALLLDQKNLQRGDLLRDVKTAEQNYLLYLNKGEQARISDALDKRQILNVAVAEAATVPALPINSPWLLVLAGGILAVMISAGSAFTVDYFDTSFRTPDEVVKYLDVPVLAAFPKNGHAPRFALPPAEPGESISNPGKGRTRLFSWRRSNGH
;
A
#
# COMPACT_ATOMS: atom_id res chain seq x y z
N MET A 1 64.47 47.69 27.68
CA MET A 1 64.90 46.44 27.00
C MET A 1 63.93 45.35 27.40
N THR A 2 62.99 45.07 26.51
CA THR A 2 61.92 44.07 26.62
C THR A 2 62.46 42.70 26.28
N ASN A 3 62.25 41.70 27.14
CA ASN A 3 62.33 40.29 26.76
C ASN A 3 61.42 39.46 27.67
N SER A 4 60.19 39.23 27.22
CA SER A 4 59.28 38.23 27.76
C SER A 4 59.39 36.97 26.89
N LEU A 5 59.90 35.90 27.48
CA LEU A 5 59.94 34.55 26.92
C LEU A 5 58.51 34.06 26.66
N THR A 6 58.19 33.76 25.40
CA THR A 6 56.96 33.10 25.00
C THR A 6 57.00 31.63 25.38
N VAL A 7 56.01 31.21 26.17
CA VAL A 7 55.69 29.81 26.47
C VAL A 7 55.09 29.16 25.22
N THR A 8 55.72 28.10 24.73
CA THR A 8 55.19 27.27 23.63
C THR A 8 54.29 26.18 24.23
N GLU A 9 52.98 26.34 24.07
CA GLU A 9 51.96 25.35 24.43
C GLU A 9 51.72 24.40 23.24
N PRO A 10 51.61 23.06 23.44
CA PRO A 10 51.44 22.12 22.34
C PRO A 10 50.01 22.17 21.77
N ALA A 11 49.93 22.31 20.45
CA ALA A 11 48.69 22.33 19.68
C ALA A 11 47.87 21.05 19.87
N LEU A 12 46.74 21.16 20.57
CA LEU A 12 45.66 20.18 20.52
C LEU A 12 45.00 20.26 19.15
N LEU A 13 45.07 19.15 18.40
CA LEU A 13 44.30 18.92 17.18
C LEU A 13 42.81 18.86 17.51
N GLN A 14 42.13 20.01 17.50
CA GLN A 14 40.68 20.08 17.41
C GLN A 14 40.26 19.85 15.96
N SER A 15 39.82 18.63 15.67
CA SER A 15 39.06 18.32 14.46
C SER A 15 37.75 19.10 14.46
N PRO A 16 37.41 19.88 13.41
CA PRO A 16 36.10 20.48 13.31
C PRO A 16 35.11 19.44 12.80
N THR A 17 34.49 18.67 13.70
CA THR A 17 33.22 17.99 13.40
C THR A 17 32.12 19.04 13.39
N GLN A 18 32.11 19.89 12.37
CA GLN A 18 31.00 20.76 12.06
C GLN A 18 29.92 19.87 11.41
N GLY A 19 29.00 19.38 12.25
CA GLY A 19 27.76 18.78 11.78
C GLY A 19 26.97 19.84 11.04
N ALA A 20 27.09 19.86 9.71
CA ALA A 20 26.21 20.64 8.87
C ALA A 20 24.76 20.15 9.09
N PRO A 21 23.82 21.02 9.45
CA PRO A 21 22.42 20.63 9.44
C PRO A 21 22.06 20.30 8.00
N LEU A 22 21.78 19.02 7.73
CA LEU A 22 21.13 18.60 6.50
C LEU A 22 19.76 19.27 6.51
N GLY A 23 19.69 20.44 5.90
CA GLY A 23 18.44 21.09 5.56
C GLY A 23 17.68 20.15 4.64
N VAL A 24 16.80 19.36 5.22
CA VAL A 24 15.74 18.67 4.49
C VAL A 24 14.80 19.79 4.05
N GLY A 25 15.18 20.49 2.97
CA GLY A 25 14.22 21.26 2.21
C GLY A 25 13.07 20.31 1.94
N VAL A 26 11.86 20.74 2.29
CA VAL A 26 10.60 20.04 2.04
C VAL A 26 10.32 20.07 0.53
N GLY A 27 11.27 19.56 -0.25
CA GLY A 27 11.09 19.22 -1.65
C GLY A 27 10.44 17.86 -1.67
N THR A 28 9.35 17.74 -2.43
CA THR A 28 8.79 16.44 -2.83
C THR A 28 9.93 15.51 -3.22
N PRO A 29 10.01 14.28 -2.65
CA PRO A 29 11.10 13.37 -2.97
C PRO A 29 11.16 13.18 -4.50
N PRO A 30 12.36 13.02 -5.08
CA PRO A 30 12.54 13.01 -6.54
C PRO A 30 11.68 11.95 -7.24
N ALA A 31 11.35 10.85 -6.56
CA ALA A 31 10.42 9.83 -7.05
C ALA A 31 8.98 10.36 -7.19
N PHE A 32 8.46 11.10 -6.21
CA PHE A 32 7.12 11.69 -6.27
C PHE A 32 7.01 12.76 -7.35
N ALA A 33 8.04 13.61 -7.50
CA ALA A 33 8.09 14.61 -8.57
C ALA A 33 8.07 13.95 -9.96
N SER A 34 8.87 12.89 -10.15
CA SER A 34 8.88 12.14 -11.41
C SER A 34 7.52 11.52 -11.73
N GLN A 35 6.81 11.04 -10.71
CA GLN A 35 5.52 10.38 -10.88
C GLN A 35 4.39 11.39 -11.17
N SER A 36 4.42 12.56 -10.53
CA SER A 36 3.50 13.66 -10.88
C SER A 36 3.73 14.18 -12.29
N ASP A 37 5.00 14.25 -12.72
CA ASP A 37 5.35 14.71 -14.07
C ASP A 37 4.86 13.71 -15.12
N VAL A 38 5.04 12.40 -14.92
CA VAL A 38 4.46 11.36 -15.79
C VAL A 38 2.94 11.53 -15.91
N ALA A 39 2.24 11.70 -14.79
CA ALA A 39 0.79 11.89 -14.79
C ALA A 39 0.35 13.18 -15.51
N ALA A 40 1.13 14.25 -15.42
CA ALA A 40 0.88 15.49 -16.14
C ALA A 40 1.08 15.30 -17.65
N THR A 41 2.15 14.62 -18.07
CA THR A 41 2.42 14.30 -19.48
C THR A 41 1.35 13.37 -20.06
N ASP A 42 0.84 12.41 -19.29
CA ASP A 42 -0.24 11.52 -19.71
C ASP A 42 -1.53 12.28 -20.03
N ARG A 43 -1.90 13.26 -19.20
CA ARG A 43 -3.06 14.13 -19.49
C ARG A 43 -2.83 14.96 -20.76
N ARG A 44 -1.61 15.47 -20.96
CA ARG A 44 -1.26 16.22 -22.18
C ARG A 44 -1.35 15.35 -23.43
N ILE A 45 -0.87 14.11 -23.36
CA ILE A 45 -0.99 13.13 -24.46
C ILE A 45 -2.47 12.90 -24.78
N GLY A 46 -3.31 12.65 -23.78
CA GLY A 46 -4.75 12.44 -24.00
C GLY A 46 -5.44 13.66 -24.64
N ALA A 47 -5.07 14.87 -24.23
CA ALA A 47 -5.58 16.10 -24.85
C ALA A 47 -5.14 16.25 -26.32
N LEU A 48 -3.86 15.98 -26.62
CA LEU A 48 -3.33 16.01 -27.99
C LEU A 48 -3.98 14.95 -28.87
N GLU A 49 -4.21 13.73 -28.36
CA GLU A 49 -4.89 12.66 -29.10
C GLU A 49 -6.35 13.03 -29.42
N HIS A 50 -7.04 13.65 -28.46
CA HIS A 50 -8.39 14.16 -28.68
C HIS A 50 -8.42 15.25 -29.76
N GLU A 51 -7.50 16.21 -29.71
CA GLU A 51 -7.39 17.27 -30.72
C GLU A 51 -7.02 16.73 -32.10
N LEU A 52 -6.16 15.71 -32.17
CA LEU A 52 -5.80 15.01 -33.41
C LEU A 52 -6.99 14.29 -34.04
N SER A 53 -7.88 13.74 -33.22
CA SER A 53 -9.10 13.07 -33.70
C SER A 53 -10.14 14.04 -34.26
N ALA A 54 -10.17 15.27 -33.75
CA ALA A 54 -11.06 16.34 -34.23
C ALA A 54 -10.48 17.09 -35.44
N THR A 55 -9.18 16.99 -35.70
CA THR A 55 -8.49 17.72 -36.77
C THR A 55 -8.36 16.85 -38.02
N PRO A 56 -8.96 17.22 -39.16
CA PRO A 56 -8.83 16.44 -40.40
C PRO A 56 -7.39 16.51 -40.93
N SER A 57 -6.91 15.39 -41.46
CA SER A 57 -5.53 15.27 -42.01
C SER A 57 -5.31 16.06 -43.30
N ARG A 58 -6.39 16.38 -44.02
CA ARG A 58 -6.37 17.17 -45.24
C ARG A 58 -7.46 18.23 -45.22
N LEU A 59 -7.14 19.40 -45.75
CA LEU A 59 -8.09 20.50 -45.93
C LEU A 59 -8.26 20.78 -47.43
N PRO A 60 -9.47 21.12 -47.88
CA PRO A 60 -9.68 21.60 -49.24
C PRO A 60 -9.15 23.04 -49.35
N THR A 61 -8.01 23.22 -50.02
CA THR A 61 -7.31 24.53 -50.07
C THR A 61 -7.71 25.36 -51.28
N ALA A 62 -8.15 24.73 -52.38
CA ALA A 62 -8.62 25.45 -53.56
C ALA A 62 -9.78 24.71 -54.25
N GLN A 63 -10.85 25.45 -54.53
CA GLN A 63 -11.81 25.10 -55.57
C GLN A 63 -11.34 25.73 -56.87
N THR A 64 -10.46 25.05 -57.61
CA THR A 64 -10.19 25.46 -58.98
C THR A 64 -11.40 25.02 -59.80
N THR A 65 -12.28 25.97 -60.11
CA THR A 65 -13.30 25.79 -61.15
C THR A 65 -12.57 25.76 -62.48
N SER A 66 -12.02 24.60 -62.82
CA SER A 66 -11.36 24.37 -64.10
C SER A 66 -12.48 24.14 -65.12
N GLN A 67 -12.91 25.21 -65.79
CA GLN A 67 -13.63 25.05 -67.05
C GLN A 67 -12.73 24.21 -67.93
N ASN A 68 -13.17 23.03 -68.37
CA ASN A 68 -12.33 22.13 -69.18
C ASN A 68 -11.96 22.87 -70.49
N PRO A 69 -10.80 23.57 -70.55
CA PRO A 69 -10.62 24.63 -71.53
C PRO A 69 -10.46 24.03 -72.92
N GLU A 70 -9.86 22.83 -72.97
CA GLU A 70 -9.68 22.06 -74.18
C GLU A 70 -11.00 21.59 -74.78
N LEU A 71 -11.95 21.11 -73.97
CA LEU A 71 -13.27 20.70 -74.48
C LEU A 71 -14.02 21.90 -75.07
N LEU A 72 -14.03 23.03 -74.36
CA LEU A 72 -14.70 24.24 -74.83
C LEU A 72 -14.03 24.80 -76.09
N ALA A 73 -12.69 24.78 -76.15
CA ALA A 73 -11.92 25.18 -77.32
C ALA A 73 -12.24 24.30 -78.53
N ASN A 74 -12.25 22.97 -78.35
CA ASN A 74 -12.57 22.01 -79.42
C ASN A 74 -14.01 22.20 -79.96
N LEU A 75 -14.98 22.41 -79.06
CA LEU A 75 -16.37 22.68 -79.46
C LEU A 75 -16.50 24.01 -80.21
N LYS A 76 -15.81 25.07 -79.77
CA LYS A 76 -15.79 26.37 -80.46
C LYS A 76 -15.13 26.28 -81.84
N THR A 77 -14.03 25.53 -81.99
CA THR A 77 -13.42 25.28 -83.30
C THR A 77 -14.34 24.49 -84.22
N SER A 78 -15.03 23.46 -83.71
CA SER A 78 -16.02 22.70 -84.49
C SER A 78 -17.19 23.58 -84.94
N LEU A 79 -17.68 24.48 -84.08
CA LEU A 79 -18.72 25.44 -84.41
C LEU A 79 -18.26 26.35 -85.55
N GLN A 80 -17.06 26.92 -85.45
CA GLN A 80 -16.51 27.81 -86.48
C GLN A 80 -16.36 27.09 -87.83
N ASN A 81 -15.90 25.84 -87.84
CA ASN A 81 -15.79 25.05 -89.07
C ASN A 81 -17.17 24.78 -89.71
N LEU A 82 -18.19 24.50 -88.91
CA LEU A 82 -19.57 24.31 -89.40
C LEU A 82 -20.18 25.63 -89.91
N GLU A 83 -19.88 26.77 -89.28
CA GLU A 83 -20.32 28.08 -89.75
C GLU A 83 -19.68 28.46 -91.11
N ILE A 84 -18.40 28.13 -91.30
CA ILE A 84 -17.72 28.27 -92.60
C ILE A 84 -18.39 27.38 -93.65
N GLN A 85 -18.61 26.09 -93.34
CA GLN A 85 -19.30 25.17 -94.26
C GLN A 85 -20.71 25.64 -94.61
N ARG A 86 -21.45 26.19 -93.64
CA ARG A 86 -22.77 26.80 -93.89
C ARG A 86 -22.66 27.96 -94.87
N THR A 87 -21.66 28.83 -94.70
CA THR A 87 -21.44 29.98 -95.57
C THR A 87 -21.12 29.54 -97.00
N ASP A 88 -20.20 28.57 -97.17
CA ASP A 88 -19.84 28.01 -98.48
C ASP A 88 -21.03 27.34 -99.19
N LEU A 89 -21.91 26.67 -98.44
CA LEU A 89 -23.12 26.06 -98.99
C LEU A 89 -24.16 27.13 -99.38
N LEU A 90 -24.28 28.21 -98.62
CA LEU A 90 -25.21 29.31 -98.91
C LEU A 90 -24.80 30.16 -100.12
N GLU A 91 -23.51 30.17 -100.49
CA GLU A 91 -23.07 30.78 -101.75
C GLU A 91 -23.61 30.04 -102.99
N LYS A 92 -23.85 28.73 -102.88
CA LYS A 92 -24.17 27.84 -104.01
C LYS A 92 -25.60 27.29 -103.98
N PHE A 93 -26.24 27.29 -102.82
CA PHE A 93 -27.53 26.67 -102.58
C PHE A 93 -28.46 27.59 -101.79
N GLN A 94 -29.76 27.44 -102.02
CA GLN A 94 -30.78 28.15 -101.24
C GLN A 94 -30.81 27.65 -99.78
N PRO A 95 -31.20 28.50 -98.81
CA PRO A 95 -31.28 28.13 -97.39
C PRO A 95 -32.14 26.89 -97.09
N ASP A 96 -33.15 26.63 -97.92
CA ASP A 96 -34.08 25.50 -97.74
C ASP A 96 -33.51 24.15 -98.20
N TYR A 97 -32.34 24.14 -98.83
CA TYR A 97 -31.73 22.95 -99.38
C TYR A 97 -31.21 22.01 -98.28
N ARG A 98 -31.43 20.70 -98.45
CA ARG A 98 -31.21 19.67 -97.42
C ARG A 98 -29.82 19.70 -96.77
N PRO A 99 -28.69 19.88 -97.50
CA PRO A 99 -27.36 20.00 -96.91
C PRO A 99 -27.19 21.23 -96.00
N VAL A 100 -27.82 22.36 -96.32
CA VAL A 100 -27.77 23.58 -95.48
C VAL A 100 -28.50 23.32 -94.17
N LYS A 101 -29.71 22.73 -94.22
CA LYS A 101 -30.47 22.36 -93.02
C LYS A 101 -29.73 21.36 -92.12
N GLU A 102 -29.00 20.42 -92.72
CA GLU A 102 -28.20 19.46 -91.96
C GLU A 102 -27.06 20.15 -91.20
N VAL A 103 -26.33 21.06 -91.86
CA VAL A 103 -25.28 21.86 -91.19
C VAL A 103 -25.88 22.79 -90.13
N GLU A 104 -27.02 23.43 -90.38
CA GLU A 104 -27.72 24.25 -89.36
C GLU A 104 -28.12 23.44 -88.13
N LYS A 105 -28.59 22.22 -88.32
CA LYS A 105 -28.90 21.29 -87.23
C LYS A 105 -27.65 20.93 -86.42
N GLN A 106 -26.52 20.69 -87.11
CA GLN A 106 -25.23 20.41 -86.45
C GLN A 106 -24.71 21.63 -85.67
N ILE A 107 -24.84 22.85 -86.22
CA ILE A 107 -24.53 24.10 -85.52
C ILE A 107 -25.36 24.23 -84.25
N ALA A 108 -26.67 24.05 -84.33
CA ALA A 108 -27.56 24.11 -83.17
C ALA A 108 -27.16 23.07 -82.11
N GLN A 109 -26.82 21.85 -82.53
CA GLN A 109 -26.37 20.79 -81.63
C GLN A 109 -25.06 21.17 -80.92
N VAL A 110 -24.05 21.66 -81.64
CA VAL A 110 -22.77 22.10 -81.03
C VAL A 110 -22.98 23.29 -80.09
N GLN A 111 -23.83 24.25 -80.45
CA GLN A 111 -24.19 25.37 -79.57
C GLN A 111 -24.83 24.89 -78.25
N THR A 112 -25.71 23.88 -78.29
CA THR A 112 -26.28 23.30 -77.06
C THR A 112 -25.22 22.59 -76.21
N MET A 113 -24.24 21.92 -76.83
CA MET A 113 -23.13 21.30 -76.11
C MET A 113 -22.22 22.33 -75.44
N ILE A 114 -21.96 23.46 -76.11
CA ILE A 114 -21.22 24.59 -75.53
C ILE A 114 -21.98 25.15 -74.32
N ALA A 115 -23.27 25.45 -74.47
CA ALA A 115 -24.09 25.98 -73.37
C ALA A 115 -24.19 25.00 -72.19
N ALA A 116 -24.23 23.69 -72.45
CA ALA A 116 -24.21 22.66 -71.41
C ALA A 116 -22.85 22.57 -70.70
N ALA A 117 -21.75 22.67 -71.44
CA ALA A 117 -20.39 22.67 -70.89
C ALA A 117 -20.12 23.93 -70.05
N GLU A 118 -20.63 25.09 -70.46
CA GLU A 118 -20.53 26.35 -69.71
C GLU A 118 -21.35 26.33 -68.40
N ARG A 119 -22.48 25.61 -68.38
CA ARG A 119 -23.33 25.46 -67.18
C ARG A 119 -22.79 24.47 -66.15
N ASN A 120 -21.97 23.51 -66.54
CA ASN A 120 -21.37 22.50 -65.65
C ASN A 120 -19.84 22.56 -65.70
N PRO A 121 -19.21 23.61 -65.12
CA PRO A 121 -17.76 23.62 -65.02
C PRO A 121 -17.27 22.49 -64.09
N LEU A 122 -16.22 21.79 -64.51
CA LEU A 122 -15.58 20.79 -63.66
C LEU A 122 -14.99 21.49 -62.43
N ARG A 123 -15.51 21.16 -61.25
CA ARG A 123 -14.91 21.59 -59.99
C ARG A 123 -13.84 20.59 -59.60
N GLN A 124 -12.58 20.98 -59.78
CA GLN A 124 -11.47 20.25 -59.18
C GLN A 124 -11.25 20.80 -57.78
N GLN A 125 -11.59 20.00 -56.77
CA GLN A 125 -11.18 20.26 -55.40
C GLN A 125 -9.79 19.67 -55.21
N THR A 126 -8.79 20.52 -55.00
CA THR A 126 -7.49 20.05 -54.51
C THR A 126 -7.51 20.00 -52.99
N THR A 127 -6.97 18.92 -52.43
CA THR A 127 -6.79 18.78 -50.98
C THR A 127 -5.31 18.88 -50.67
N ASP A 128 -4.93 19.76 -49.76
CA ASP A 128 -3.56 19.77 -49.23
C ASP A 128 -3.51 19.16 -47.84
N GLN A 129 -2.29 18.84 -47.41
CA GLN A 129 -2.05 18.36 -46.06
C GLN A 129 -2.31 19.49 -45.06
N ASN A 130 -3.03 19.15 -43.98
CA ASN A 130 -3.29 20.10 -42.92
C ASN A 130 -2.02 20.29 -42.08
N SER A 131 -1.42 21.49 -42.11
CA SER A 131 -0.22 21.80 -41.32
C SER A 131 -0.46 21.67 -39.82
N THR A 132 -1.65 22.01 -39.33
CA THR A 132 -2.04 21.85 -37.93
C THR A 132 -2.02 20.38 -37.51
N TYR A 133 -2.50 19.48 -38.38
CA TYR A 133 -2.46 18.05 -38.12
C TYR A 133 -1.01 17.53 -37.98
N GLN A 134 -0.10 17.98 -38.85
CA GLN A 134 1.33 17.61 -38.75
C GLN A 134 1.98 18.16 -37.47
N MET A 135 1.67 19.41 -37.08
CA MET A 135 2.17 20.01 -35.84
C MET A 135 1.71 19.21 -34.62
N LEU A 136 0.42 18.87 -34.55
CA LEU A 136 -0.13 18.07 -33.45
C LEU A 136 0.48 16.67 -33.39
N GLN A 137 0.77 16.04 -34.54
CA GLN A 137 1.50 14.76 -34.56
C GLN A 137 2.91 14.90 -34.01
N GLY A 138 3.63 15.98 -34.36
CA GLY A 138 4.96 16.26 -33.83
C GLY A 138 4.95 16.49 -32.31
N GLU A 139 3.98 17.26 -31.81
CA GLU A 139 3.80 17.48 -30.38
C GLU A 139 3.46 16.20 -29.63
N LEU A 140 2.60 15.35 -30.20
CA LEU A 140 2.25 14.05 -29.63
C LEU A 140 3.47 13.13 -29.55
N ALA A 141 4.27 13.07 -30.61
CA ALA A 141 5.51 12.29 -30.64
C ALA A 141 6.50 12.77 -29.57
N LYS A 142 6.66 14.10 -29.43
CA LYS A 142 7.51 14.71 -28.41
C LYS A 142 7.01 14.38 -26.99
N ALA A 143 5.71 14.52 -26.73
CA ALA A 143 5.12 14.22 -25.43
C ALA A 143 5.25 12.73 -25.08
N LYS A 144 5.09 11.82 -26.05
CA LYS A 144 5.32 10.37 -25.85
C LYS A 144 6.78 10.05 -25.53
N ALA A 145 7.74 10.68 -26.20
CA ALA A 145 9.15 10.54 -25.89
C ALA A 145 9.51 11.08 -24.49
N GLU A 146 8.94 12.22 -24.12
CA GLU A 146 9.11 12.81 -22.78
C GLU A 146 8.56 11.89 -21.68
N ARG A 147 7.36 11.35 -21.87
CA ARG A 147 6.77 10.36 -20.96
C ARG A 147 7.68 9.15 -20.77
N ALA A 148 8.22 8.60 -21.86
CA ALA A 148 9.13 7.45 -21.79
C ALA A 148 10.41 7.78 -20.99
N SER A 149 10.97 8.97 -21.21
CA SER A 149 12.14 9.47 -20.46
C SER A 149 11.84 9.63 -18.97
N LEU A 150 10.73 10.27 -18.61
CA LEU A 150 10.29 10.45 -17.22
C LEU A 150 10.03 9.09 -16.53
N HIS A 151 9.40 8.16 -17.24
CA HIS A 151 9.16 6.81 -16.72
C HIS A 151 10.47 6.04 -16.47
N ALA A 152 11.45 6.17 -17.38
CA ALA A 152 12.78 5.57 -17.21
C ALA A 152 13.50 6.16 -16.00
N LYS A 153 13.45 7.50 -15.82
CA LYS A 153 13.99 8.17 -14.64
C LYS A 153 13.33 7.68 -13.34
N ALA A 154 11.99 7.64 -13.31
CA ALA A 154 11.24 7.15 -12.16
C ALA A 154 11.63 5.71 -11.79
N SER A 155 11.74 4.84 -12.80
CA SER A 155 12.13 3.43 -12.61
C SER A 155 13.58 3.29 -12.11
N ALA A 156 14.49 4.12 -12.60
CA ALA A 156 15.89 4.13 -12.16
C ALA A 156 16.06 4.67 -10.73
N THR A 157 15.24 5.63 -10.31
CA THR A 157 15.31 6.24 -8.97
C THR A 157 14.56 5.45 -7.90
N ALA A 158 13.53 4.66 -8.28
CA ALA A 158 12.75 3.83 -7.36
C ALA A 158 13.59 2.92 -6.44
N PRO A 159 14.55 2.11 -6.93
CA PRO A 159 15.35 1.25 -6.06
C PRO A 159 16.22 2.07 -5.10
N VAL A 160 16.78 3.19 -5.56
CA VAL A 160 17.62 4.10 -4.76
C VAL A 160 16.81 4.63 -3.57
N VAL A 161 15.60 5.12 -3.80
CA VAL A 161 14.72 5.59 -2.72
C VAL A 161 14.37 4.47 -1.74
N SER A 162 14.10 3.25 -2.23
CA SER A 162 13.80 2.11 -1.34
C SER A 162 14.99 1.73 -0.46
N THR A 163 16.22 1.79 -1.01
CA THR A 163 17.44 1.48 -0.27
C THR A 163 17.70 2.52 0.81
N TYR A 164 17.64 3.81 0.47
CA TYR A 164 17.80 4.88 1.45
C TYR A 164 16.70 4.85 2.54
N SER A 165 15.47 4.51 2.17
CA SER A 165 14.37 4.37 3.14
C SER A 165 14.65 3.22 4.13
N ARG A 166 15.14 2.07 3.64
CA ARG A 166 15.55 0.94 4.49
C ARG A 166 16.74 1.26 5.36
N GLU A 167 17.75 1.92 4.82
CA GLU A 167 18.93 2.35 5.58
C GLU A 167 18.58 3.36 6.66
N ALA A 168 17.69 4.31 6.38
CA ALA A 168 17.20 5.28 7.35
C ALA A 168 16.47 4.58 8.52
N LEU A 169 15.58 3.62 8.22
CA LEU A 169 14.89 2.83 9.24
C LEU A 169 15.86 1.99 10.08
N LEU A 170 16.85 1.37 9.45
CA LEU A 170 17.87 0.58 10.14
C LEU A 170 18.75 1.48 11.02
N LEU A 171 19.10 2.67 10.56
CA LEU A 171 19.87 3.64 11.33
C LEU A 171 19.07 4.15 12.53
N ASP A 172 17.77 4.39 12.37
CA ASP A 172 16.88 4.79 13.46
C ASP A 172 16.81 3.70 14.54
N GLN A 173 16.62 2.44 14.14
CA GLN A 173 16.67 1.29 15.05
C GLN A 173 18.02 1.19 15.78
N LYS A 174 19.14 1.37 15.07
CA LYS A 174 20.48 1.38 15.69
C LYS A 174 20.67 2.55 16.66
N ASN A 175 20.08 3.71 16.39
CA ASN A 175 20.15 4.86 17.28
C ASN A 175 19.36 4.61 18.58
N LEU A 176 18.20 3.97 18.50
CA LEU A 176 17.45 3.53 19.68
C LEU A 176 18.27 2.54 20.51
N GLN A 177 18.81 1.49 19.87
CA GLN A 177 19.66 0.50 20.55
C GLN A 177 20.89 1.15 21.20
N ARG A 178 21.55 2.08 20.51
CA ARG A 178 22.66 2.86 21.06
C ARG A 178 22.22 3.67 22.28
N GLY A 179 21.05 4.30 22.23
CA GLY A 179 20.48 5.05 23.35
C GLY A 179 20.27 4.17 24.59
N ASP A 180 19.75 2.96 24.40
CA ASP A 180 19.56 1.99 25.49
C ASP A 180 20.91 1.50 26.05
N LEU A 181 21.86 1.14 25.19
CA LEU A 181 23.22 0.76 25.61
C LEU A 181 23.92 1.88 26.41
N LEU A 182 23.77 3.14 25.99
CA LEU A 182 24.31 4.29 26.73
C LEU A 182 23.65 4.45 28.10
N ARG A 183 22.34 4.18 28.21
CA ARG A 183 21.62 4.18 29.48
C ARG A 183 22.11 3.06 30.40
N ASP A 184 22.36 1.88 29.86
CA ASP A 184 22.87 0.73 30.60
C ASP A 184 24.27 0.99 31.14
N VAL A 185 25.18 1.50 30.29
CA VAL A 185 26.54 1.90 30.71
C VAL A 185 26.48 2.92 31.84
N LYS A 186 25.65 3.96 31.69
CA LYS A 186 25.49 4.99 32.73
C LYS A 186 24.96 4.41 34.04
N THR A 187 24.01 3.49 33.97
CA THR A 187 23.44 2.82 35.15
C THR A 187 24.47 1.94 35.85
N ALA A 188 25.24 1.18 35.07
CA ALA A 188 26.31 0.33 35.60
C ALA A 188 27.43 1.15 36.28
N GLU A 189 27.82 2.28 35.67
CA GLU A 189 28.78 3.21 36.26
C GLU A 189 28.27 3.79 37.59
N GLN A 190 27.02 4.25 37.63
CA GLN A 190 26.39 4.76 38.86
C GLN A 190 26.33 3.70 39.96
N ASN A 191 25.95 2.46 39.60
CA ASN A 191 25.92 1.35 40.55
C ASN A 191 27.32 1.01 41.07
N TYR A 192 28.34 0.98 40.20
CA TYR A 192 29.72 0.74 40.59
C TYR A 192 30.20 1.79 41.61
N LEU A 193 29.99 3.08 41.33
CA LEU A 193 30.34 4.16 42.24
C LEU A 193 29.58 4.08 43.57
N LEU A 194 28.30 3.70 43.55
CA LEU A 194 27.50 3.47 44.75
C LEU A 194 28.10 2.35 45.62
N TYR A 195 28.43 1.20 45.03
CA TYR A 195 29.03 0.08 45.76
C TYR A 195 30.43 0.39 46.29
N LEU A 196 31.25 1.10 45.50
CA LEU A 196 32.56 1.56 45.93
C LEU A 196 32.45 2.45 47.19
N ASN A 197 31.53 3.42 47.16
CA ASN A 197 31.29 4.30 48.30
C ASN A 197 30.76 3.54 49.52
N LYS A 198 29.83 2.59 49.34
CA LYS A 198 29.33 1.75 50.45
C LYS A 198 30.42 0.86 51.04
N GLY A 199 31.32 0.33 50.21
CA GLY A 199 32.47 -0.44 50.67
C GLY A 199 33.41 0.38 51.54
N GLU A 200 33.77 1.59 51.12
CA GLU A 200 34.57 2.49 51.95
C GLU A 200 33.84 2.92 53.23
N GLN A 201 32.53 3.19 53.16
CA GLN A 201 31.72 3.51 54.35
C GLN A 201 31.71 2.34 55.35
N ALA A 202 31.53 1.10 54.90
CA ALA A 202 31.58 -0.08 55.75
C ALA A 202 32.97 -0.28 56.37
N ARG A 203 34.03 -0.08 55.59
CA ARG A 203 35.42 -0.15 56.09
C ARG A 203 35.72 0.91 57.15
N ILE A 204 35.20 2.13 56.96
CA ILE A 204 35.29 3.21 57.95
C ILE A 204 34.50 2.83 59.21
N SER A 205 33.26 2.35 59.06
CA SER A 205 32.40 1.90 60.18
C SER A 205 33.08 0.81 60.99
N ASP A 206 33.57 -0.25 60.35
CA ASP A 206 34.30 -1.35 61.01
C ASP A 206 35.55 -0.85 61.75
N ALA A 207 36.26 0.12 61.19
CA ALA A 207 37.43 0.72 61.83
C ALA A 207 37.06 1.56 63.05
N LEU A 208 35.91 2.24 63.05
CA LEU A 208 35.37 2.97 64.20
C LEU A 208 34.93 1.99 65.31
N ASP A 209 34.22 0.92 64.93
CA ASP A 209 33.71 -0.11 65.85
C ASP A 209 34.87 -0.84 66.56
N LYS A 210 35.89 -1.28 65.80
CA LYS A 210 37.10 -1.92 66.36
C LYS A 210 37.87 -1.02 67.31
N ARG A 211 37.81 0.30 67.12
CA ARG A 211 38.44 1.27 68.01
C ARG A 211 37.58 1.64 69.22
N GLN A 212 36.42 0.98 69.41
CA GLN A 212 35.45 1.25 70.49
C GLN A 212 35.04 2.73 70.58
N ILE A 213 35.00 3.45 69.44
CA ILE A 213 34.53 4.85 69.38
C ILE A 213 33.00 4.88 69.17
N LEU A 214 32.31 3.79 69.50
CA LEU A 214 30.86 3.81 69.67
C LEU A 214 30.59 4.04 71.15
N ASN A 215 30.06 5.22 71.45
CA ASN A 215 29.49 5.55 72.75
C ASN A 215 28.22 4.71 72.95
N VAL A 216 28.38 3.41 73.26
CA VAL A 216 27.27 2.54 73.67
C VAL A 216 26.92 2.92 75.10
N ALA A 217 26.18 4.01 75.25
CA ALA A 217 25.40 4.22 76.46
C ALA A 217 24.28 3.17 76.44
N VAL A 218 24.31 2.26 77.42
CA VAL A 218 23.20 1.33 77.67
C VAL A 218 21.98 2.19 78.01
N ALA A 219 21.12 2.41 77.01
CA ALA A 219 19.84 3.07 77.20
C ALA A 219 18.89 2.04 77.84
N GLU A 220 18.88 2.06 79.17
CA GLU A 220 17.81 1.52 80.02
C GLU A 220 17.85 0.01 80.35
N ALA A 221 17.76 -0.29 81.64
CA ALA A 221 17.65 -1.65 82.16
C ALA A 221 16.23 -2.20 81.93
N ALA A 222 16.12 -3.49 81.62
CA ALA A 222 14.84 -4.15 81.31
C ALA A 222 13.80 -3.97 82.43
N THR A 223 12.79 -3.14 82.18
CA THR A 223 11.59 -3.04 83.01
C THR A 223 10.56 -4.06 82.54
N VAL A 224 10.05 -4.86 83.48
CA VAL A 224 8.99 -5.84 83.23
C VAL A 224 7.67 -5.09 83.09
N PRO A 225 6.94 -5.20 81.96
CA PRO A 225 5.69 -4.47 81.77
C PRO A 225 4.62 -4.93 82.76
N ALA A 226 4.02 -3.97 83.48
CA ALA A 226 3.01 -4.20 84.52
C ALA A 226 1.61 -4.57 84.00
N LEU A 227 1.42 -4.68 82.68
CA LEU A 227 0.16 -5.08 82.05
C LEU A 227 0.38 -6.33 81.17
N PRO A 228 -0.50 -7.34 81.22
CA PRO A 228 -0.41 -8.49 80.35
C PRO A 228 -0.54 -8.03 78.89
N ILE A 229 0.50 -8.33 78.11
CA ILE A 229 0.56 -8.04 76.68
C ILE A 229 -0.55 -8.86 76.02
N ASN A 230 -1.42 -8.14 75.29
CA ASN A 230 -2.63 -8.61 74.66
C ASN A 230 -2.43 -9.98 73.98
N SER A 231 -3.26 -10.97 74.34
CA SER A 231 -3.15 -12.34 73.81
C SER A 231 -3.20 -12.32 72.27
N PRO A 232 -2.19 -12.88 71.57
CA PRO A 232 -2.14 -12.89 70.11
C PRO A 232 -3.28 -13.73 69.51
N TRP A 233 -4.01 -14.47 70.33
CA TRP A 233 -5.14 -15.28 69.92
C TRP A 233 -6.23 -14.48 69.20
N LEU A 234 -6.46 -13.23 69.60
CA LEU A 234 -7.47 -12.39 68.93
C LEU A 234 -7.05 -12.04 67.49
N LEU A 235 -5.75 -11.76 67.27
CA LEU A 235 -5.19 -11.48 65.95
C LEU A 235 -5.19 -12.74 65.07
N VAL A 236 -4.85 -13.90 65.65
CA VAL A 236 -4.90 -15.19 64.96
C VAL A 236 -6.34 -15.54 64.57
N LEU A 237 -7.31 -15.33 65.45
CA LEU A 237 -8.73 -15.56 65.16
C LEU A 237 -9.23 -14.62 64.07
N ALA A 238 -8.91 -13.33 64.14
CA ALA A 238 -9.28 -12.35 63.13
C ALA A 238 -8.67 -12.68 61.75
N GLY A 239 -7.38 -13.07 61.73
CA GLY A 239 -6.70 -13.50 60.51
C GLY A 239 -7.31 -14.78 59.92
N GLY A 240 -7.68 -15.74 60.77
CA GLY A 240 -8.35 -16.97 60.35
C GLY A 240 -9.71 -16.72 59.70
N ILE A 241 -10.54 -15.86 60.32
CA ILE A 241 -11.86 -15.49 59.77
C ILE A 241 -11.68 -14.78 58.42
N LEU A 242 -10.73 -13.85 58.32
CA LEU A 242 -10.43 -13.14 57.07
C LEU A 242 -9.99 -14.10 55.97
N ALA A 243 -9.12 -15.07 56.28
CA ALA A 243 -8.63 -16.06 55.33
C ALA A 243 -9.76 -16.95 54.79
N VAL A 244 -10.71 -17.38 55.64
CA VAL A 244 -11.88 -18.15 55.22
C VAL A 244 -12.78 -17.33 54.29
N MET A 245 -13.03 -16.06 54.61
CA MET A 245 -13.83 -15.17 53.78
C MET A 245 -13.21 -14.96 52.39
N ILE A 246 -11.88 -14.75 52.34
CA ILE A 246 -11.16 -14.58 51.07
C ILE A 246 -11.19 -15.90 50.27
N SER A 247 -10.95 -17.04 50.91
CA SER A 247 -10.94 -18.34 50.23
C SER A 247 -12.31 -18.68 49.63
N ALA A 248 -13.40 -18.48 50.39
CA ALA A 248 -14.75 -18.69 49.90
C ALA A 248 -15.08 -17.69 48.77
N GLY A 249 -14.76 -16.41 48.94
CA GLY A 249 -14.99 -15.38 47.93
C GLY A 249 -14.26 -15.67 46.61
N SER A 250 -13.02 -16.13 46.67
CA SER A 250 -12.26 -16.52 45.47
C SER A 250 -12.87 -17.74 44.78
N ALA A 251 -13.33 -18.76 45.52
CA ALA A 251 -13.98 -19.93 44.92
C ALA A 251 -15.27 -19.54 44.18
N PHE A 252 -16.13 -18.72 44.79
CA PHE A 252 -17.35 -18.22 44.14
C PHE A 252 -17.07 -17.33 42.94
N THR A 253 -16.02 -16.50 43.00
CA THR A 253 -15.63 -15.64 41.87
C THR A 253 -15.20 -16.48 40.68
N VAL A 254 -14.38 -17.52 40.90
CA VAL A 254 -13.95 -18.43 39.83
C VAL A 254 -15.16 -19.14 39.20
N ASP A 255 -16.12 -19.59 40.01
CA ASP A 255 -17.31 -20.30 39.51
C ASP A 255 -18.29 -19.35 38.80
N TYR A 256 -18.43 -18.10 39.24
CA TYR A 256 -19.28 -17.09 38.58
C TYR A 256 -18.76 -16.68 37.19
N PHE A 257 -17.43 -16.63 37.03
CA PHE A 257 -16.81 -16.32 35.73
C PHE A 257 -16.56 -17.56 34.86
N ASP A 258 -16.85 -18.78 35.35
CA ASP A 258 -16.76 -20.00 34.55
C ASP A 258 -18.05 -20.20 33.74
N THR A 259 -18.04 -19.75 32.48
CA THR A 259 -19.15 -19.95 31.54
C THR A 259 -19.08 -21.34 30.89
N SER A 260 -19.01 -22.39 31.71
CA SER A 260 -18.94 -23.78 31.23
C SER A 260 -20.21 -24.55 31.61
N PHE A 261 -20.98 -24.97 30.59
CA PHE A 261 -22.13 -25.85 30.78
C PHE A 261 -21.66 -27.22 31.25
N ARG A 262 -21.88 -27.56 32.51
CA ARG A 262 -21.36 -28.80 33.11
C ARG A 262 -22.37 -29.94 33.10
N THR A 263 -23.64 -29.66 32.79
CA THR A 263 -24.68 -30.69 32.76
C THR A 263 -25.50 -30.67 31.47
N PRO A 264 -25.89 -31.84 30.91
CA PRO A 264 -26.70 -31.91 29.70
C PRO A 264 -28.09 -31.28 29.87
N ASP A 265 -28.63 -31.23 31.10
CA ASP A 265 -29.91 -30.58 31.41
C ASP A 265 -29.86 -29.04 31.26
N GLU A 266 -28.69 -28.42 31.49
CA GLU A 266 -28.52 -26.97 31.27
C GLU A 266 -28.54 -26.60 29.79
N VAL A 267 -28.01 -27.48 28.92
CA VAL A 267 -27.97 -27.27 27.46
C VAL A 267 -29.38 -27.32 26.86
N VAL A 268 -30.21 -28.27 27.30
CA VAL A 268 -31.60 -28.39 26.83
C VAL A 268 -32.43 -27.18 27.25
N LYS A 269 -32.24 -26.68 28.48
CA LYS A 269 -33.03 -25.57 29.03
C LYS A 269 -32.69 -24.21 28.40
N TYR A 270 -31.44 -23.99 27.98
CA TYR A 270 -31.01 -22.72 27.39
C TYR A 270 -31.02 -22.68 25.86
N LEU A 271 -30.82 -23.82 25.18
CA LEU A 271 -30.73 -23.84 23.71
C LEU A 271 -31.94 -24.49 23.01
N ASP A 272 -32.89 -25.07 23.74
CA ASP A 272 -34.13 -25.69 23.21
C ASP A 272 -33.88 -26.71 22.07
N VAL A 273 -32.70 -27.36 22.08
CA VAL A 273 -32.32 -28.41 21.13
C VAL A 273 -32.13 -29.75 21.85
N PRO A 274 -32.64 -30.85 21.27
CA PRO A 274 -32.51 -32.18 21.85
C PRO A 274 -31.04 -32.67 21.81
N VAL A 275 -30.53 -33.11 22.95
CA VAL A 275 -29.17 -33.65 23.08
C VAL A 275 -29.14 -35.08 22.55
N LEU A 276 -28.43 -35.30 21.43
CA LEU A 276 -28.37 -36.59 20.72
C LEU A 276 -27.39 -37.60 21.34
N ALA A 277 -26.34 -37.14 22.03
CA ALA A 277 -25.39 -38.01 22.73
C ALA A 277 -24.59 -37.21 23.78
N ALA A 278 -24.30 -37.83 24.93
CA ALA A 278 -23.41 -37.28 25.96
C ALA A 278 -22.32 -38.31 26.28
N PHE A 279 -21.05 -37.91 26.19
CA PHE A 279 -19.90 -38.79 26.45
C PHE A 279 -19.33 -38.51 27.85
N PRO A 280 -19.16 -39.54 28.70
CA PRO A 280 -18.57 -39.35 30.01
C PRO A 280 -17.07 -39.08 29.88
N LYS A 281 -16.62 -37.91 30.34
CA LYS A 281 -15.18 -37.59 30.44
C LYS A 281 -14.43 -38.53 31.39
N ASN A 282 -15.16 -39.26 32.24
CA ASN A 282 -14.62 -40.03 33.36
C ASN A 282 -15.05 -41.50 33.32
N GLY A 283 -15.04 -42.20 32.18
CA GLY A 283 -15.02 -43.67 32.08
C GLY A 283 -16.10 -44.51 32.82
N HIS A 284 -17.11 -43.90 33.44
CA HIS A 284 -18.19 -44.58 34.13
C HIS A 284 -19.39 -44.70 33.19
N ALA A 285 -20.00 -45.89 33.15
CA ALA A 285 -21.12 -46.19 32.25
C ALA A 285 -22.32 -45.23 32.49
N PRO A 286 -22.99 -44.76 31.44
CA PRO A 286 -24.13 -43.85 31.57
C PRO A 286 -25.27 -44.54 32.33
N ARG A 287 -25.91 -43.82 33.26
CA ARG A 287 -27.08 -44.29 34.03
C ARG A 287 -28.32 -44.55 33.17
N PHE A 288 -28.32 -44.11 31.91
CA PHE A 288 -29.38 -44.35 30.96
C PHE A 288 -28.84 -45.18 29.79
N ALA A 289 -29.15 -46.47 29.80
CA ALA A 289 -29.01 -47.35 28.65
C ALA A 289 -30.40 -47.56 28.04
N LEU A 290 -30.53 -47.37 26.72
CA LEU A 290 -31.71 -47.78 25.97
C LEU A 290 -31.83 -49.32 26.04
N PRO A 291 -33.04 -49.89 26.24
CA PRO A 291 -33.21 -51.34 26.32
C PRO A 291 -32.81 -52.02 25.00
N PRO A 292 -32.12 -53.19 25.05
CA PRO A 292 -31.57 -53.83 23.86
C PRO A 292 -32.67 -54.48 23.00
N ALA A 293 -32.48 -54.43 21.68
CA ALA A 293 -33.23 -55.25 20.73
C ALA A 293 -32.84 -56.73 20.92
N GLU A 294 -33.84 -57.61 21.08
CA GLU A 294 -33.69 -59.06 21.24
C GLU A 294 -33.17 -59.74 19.97
N PRO A 295 -32.16 -60.63 20.08
CA PRO A 295 -32.11 -61.79 19.19
C PRO A 295 -31.67 -63.09 19.88
N GLY A 296 -32.55 -64.10 19.79
CA GLY A 296 -32.22 -65.48 19.40
C GLY A 296 -31.05 -66.22 20.06
N GLU A 297 -31.41 -67.10 20.98
CA GLU A 297 -30.92 -68.47 21.20
C GLU A 297 -29.43 -68.85 20.95
N SER A 298 -28.83 -69.38 22.03
CA SER A 298 -27.46 -69.84 22.21
C SER A 298 -27.00 -70.97 21.27
N ILE A 299 -25.70 -71.01 20.96
CA ILE A 299 -24.94 -72.27 20.95
C ILE A 299 -23.50 -72.09 21.47
N SER A 300 -23.18 -72.94 22.44
CA SER A 300 -21.92 -73.35 23.11
C SER A 300 -20.55 -73.10 22.44
N ASN A 301 -19.50 -72.86 23.25
CA ASN A 301 -18.46 -73.86 23.61
C ASN A 301 -17.40 -73.26 24.60
N PRO A 302 -16.90 -73.99 25.61
CA PRO A 302 -15.97 -73.48 26.63
C PRO A 302 -14.51 -73.95 26.42
N GLY A 303 -13.55 -73.10 26.77
CA GLY A 303 -12.12 -73.41 26.68
C GLY A 303 -11.28 -72.71 27.75
N LYS A 304 -10.88 -73.50 28.76
CA LYS A 304 -9.71 -73.42 29.67
C LYS A 304 -8.66 -72.33 29.32
N GLY A 305 -8.00 -71.65 30.25
CA GLY A 305 -7.90 -71.81 31.69
C GLY A 305 -6.80 -70.89 32.26
N ARG A 306 -6.92 -70.61 33.57
CA ARG A 306 -5.90 -70.34 34.61
C ARG A 306 -4.57 -69.73 34.12
N THR A 307 -4.09 -68.65 34.71
CA THR A 307 -3.23 -68.74 35.91
C THR A 307 -3.21 -67.43 36.69
N ARG A 308 -3.39 -67.55 38.01
CA ARG A 308 -3.26 -66.51 39.04
C ARG A 308 -1.80 -66.02 39.09
N LEU A 309 -1.53 -64.88 39.71
CA LEU A 309 -0.55 -64.76 40.82
C LEU A 309 -0.41 -63.31 41.35
N PHE A 310 -0.34 -63.22 42.67
CA PHE A 310 0.16 -62.12 43.55
C PHE A 310 -0.58 -60.76 43.47
N SER A 311 -1.41 -60.31 44.43
CA SER A 311 -1.22 -60.05 45.88
C SER A 311 -0.10 -59.02 46.16
N TRP A 312 -0.18 -58.00 47.02
CA TRP A 312 -1.09 -57.64 48.12
C TRP A 312 -0.79 -56.19 48.56
N ARG A 313 -1.82 -55.47 49.07
CA ARG A 313 -1.83 -54.46 50.18
C ARG A 313 -1.04 -53.15 49.99
N ARG A 314 -1.67 -51.96 49.92
CA ARG A 314 -2.59 -51.23 50.85
C ARG A 314 -1.87 -50.66 52.08
N SER A 315 -1.85 -49.32 52.18
CA SER A 315 -2.22 -48.49 53.34
C SER A 315 -1.59 -47.10 53.15
N ASN A 316 -2.34 -46.08 52.72
CA ASN A 316 -3.18 -45.15 53.49
C ASN A 316 -2.38 -44.22 54.41
N GLY A 317 -2.74 -42.93 54.33
CA GLY A 317 -2.25 -41.86 55.17
C GLY A 317 -2.77 -41.89 56.60
N HIS A 318 -2.15 -40.99 57.38
CA HIS A 318 -2.16 -40.81 58.84
C HIS A 318 -1.20 -41.71 59.60
#